data_AF-A0A2Z6M851-F1
#
_entry.id   AF-A0A2Z6M851-F1
#
_cell.length_a   1.000
_cell.length_b   1.000
_cell.length_c   1.000
_cell.angle_alpha   90.00
_cell.angle_beta   90.00
_cell.angle_gamma   90.00
#
_symmetry.space_group_name_H-M   'P 1'
#
loop_
_entity.id
_entity.type
_entity.pdbx_description
1 polymer ?
#
loop_
_entity_poly.entity_id
_entity_poly.type
_entity_poly.pdbx_seq_one_letter_code
_entity_poly.pdbx_strand_id
1 'polypeptide(L)'
;MKIFIDDYMICCMQFFAQAGFPCPALRNPSDHFLRCINSDFDKVKATLKGSMKLRFEGSDDPLDKITTAEAIRTLVDFYRTSQHSYAARQKVDEMSNVKGTVLEAGGSEASFLLQCYILTKRSFINMSRDFGYYWLRLVIYIVVTICIGTIYLNVGTGYNSILARGSCASFVFGFVTFMSIGGFPSFVEDMKGIFMLVSGYFRLPHDIPKPVWRYPMSYISFHFWALQGQYQNDLRGLVFDNQTPDLPKIPGEYILEYVFQITVTRSKWIDLTVILSMIVIYRIIFFIMIKINEDVTPWIRGYLARRRMQQKSGDTTIAPDVLTQSPSLRNYISNQK
;
A
#
# COMPACT_ATOMS: atom_id res chain seq x y z
N MET A 1 -9.33 38.83 -7.46
CA MET A 1 -8.52 37.88 -6.67
C MET A 1 -7.26 38.52 -6.11
N LYS A 2 -6.47 39.26 -6.91
CA LYS A 2 -5.28 39.99 -6.44
C LYS A 2 -5.59 41.02 -5.33
N ILE A 3 -6.58 41.88 -5.56
CA ILE A 3 -7.06 42.91 -4.60
C ILE A 3 -7.45 42.32 -3.24
N PHE A 4 -8.14 41.17 -3.24
CA PHE A 4 -8.55 40.51 -1.98
C PHE A 4 -7.38 39.96 -1.18
N ILE A 5 -6.31 39.50 -1.83
CA ILE A 5 -5.11 39.01 -1.13
C ILE A 5 -4.34 40.19 -0.54
N ASP A 6 -4.32 41.32 -1.24
CA ASP A 6 -3.62 42.52 -0.81
C ASP A 6 -4.24 43.12 0.47
N ASP A 7 -5.57 43.16 0.58
CA ASP A 7 -6.27 43.70 1.76
C ASP A 7 -5.97 42.91 3.04
N TYR A 8 -6.04 41.58 3.00
CA TYR A 8 -5.73 40.75 4.17
C TYR A 8 -4.24 40.76 4.52
N MET A 9 -3.36 40.84 3.51
CA MET A 9 -1.92 40.96 3.72
C MET A 9 -1.58 42.26 4.47
N ILE A 10 -2.22 43.37 4.11
CA ILE A 10 -2.06 44.65 4.79
C ILE A 10 -2.53 44.56 6.24
N CYS A 11 -3.70 43.97 6.51
CA CYS A 11 -4.17 43.74 7.87
C CYS A 11 -3.21 42.88 8.70
N CYS A 12 -2.65 41.82 8.12
CA CYS A 12 -1.62 41.00 8.80
C CYS A 12 -0.36 41.80 9.11
N MET A 13 0.13 42.60 8.16
CA MET A 13 1.30 43.46 8.38
C MET A 13 1.08 44.46 9.52
N GLN A 14 -0.11 45.07 9.58
CA GLN A 14 -0.50 45.97 10.67
C GLN A 14 -0.60 45.25 12.01
N PHE A 15 -1.21 44.06 12.04
CA PHE A 15 -1.36 43.25 13.25
C PHE A 15 0.01 42.88 13.84
N PHE A 16 0.92 42.35 13.01
CA PHE A 16 2.26 41.98 13.47
C PHE A 16 3.08 43.21 13.89
N ALA A 17 2.94 44.35 13.21
CA ALA A 17 3.58 45.60 13.62
C ALA A 17 3.07 46.10 14.98
N GLN A 18 1.76 46.08 15.22
CA GLN A 18 1.15 46.49 16.49
C GLN A 18 1.48 45.54 17.65
N ALA A 19 1.67 44.25 17.35
CA ALA A 19 2.13 43.26 18.32
C ALA A 19 3.65 43.35 18.63
N GLY A 20 4.38 44.29 18.02
CA GLY A 20 5.81 44.51 18.25
C GLY A 20 6.76 43.78 17.29
N PHE A 21 6.24 43.17 16.22
CA PHE A 21 6.98 42.38 15.23
C PHE A 21 6.83 42.94 13.80
N PRO A 22 7.17 44.21 13.53
CA PRO A 22 7.02 44.80 12.20
C PRO A 22 7.88 44.05 11.18
N CYS A 23 7.31 43.80 10.00
CA CYS A 23 8.04 43.17 8.90
C CYS A 23 9.03 44.18 8.27
N PRO A 24 10.32 43.83 8.10
CA PRO A 24 11.29 44.68 7.44
C PRO A 24 10.95 45.00 5.97
N ALA A 25 11.33 46.18 5.49
CA ALA A 25 10.97 46.69 4.16
C ALA A 25 11.49 45.84 2.97
N LEU A 26 12.52 45.02 3.16
CA LEU A 26 13.13 44.17 2.13
C LEU A 26 12.89 42.67 2.38
N ARG A 27 11.92 42.33 3.24
CA ARG A 27 11.61 40.93 3.59
C ARG A 27 10.23 40.54 3.08
N ASN A 28 10.10 39.29 2.62
CA ASN A 28 8.80 38.75 2.24
C ASN A 28 7.91 38.61 3.51
N PRO A 29 6.71 39.22 3.54
CA PRO A 29 5.80 39.15 4.67
C PRO A 29 5.42 37.73 5.11
N SER A 30 5.17 36.83 4.16
CA SER A 30 4.76 35.45 4.48
C SER A 30 5.89 34.67 5.17
N ASP A 31 7.13 34.88 4.74
CA ASP A 31 8.32 34.28 5.38
C ASP A 31 8.54 34.86 6.78
N HIS A 32 8.37 36.18 6.94
CA HIS A 32 8.46 36.85 8.23
C HIS A 32 7.44 36.30 9.24
N PHE A 33 6.16 36.19 8.85
CA PHE A 33 5.11 35.65 9.72
C PHE A 33 5.37 34.18 10.10
N LEU A 34 5.80 33.35 9.15
CA LEU A 34 6.15 31.95 9.42
C LEU A 34 7.31 31.85 10.41
N ARG A 35 8.32 32.72 10.30
CA ARG A 35 9.43 32.77 11.25
C ARG A 35 8.97 33.19 12.65
N CYS A 36 7.99 34.08 12.77
CA CYS A 36 7.45 34.50 14.06
C CYS A 36 6.70 33.41 14.84
N ILE A 37 6.18 32.38 14.16
CA ILE A 37 5.32 31.35 14.77
C ILE A 37 5.87 29.93 14.70
N ASN A 38 6.99 29.71 14.01
CA ASN A 38 7.56 28.37 13.83
C ASN A 38 8.82 28.15 14.67
N SER A 39 8.68 27.37 15.74
CA SER A 39 9.77 27.02 16.66
C SER A 39 10.98 26.31 16.01
N ASP A 40 10.85 25.76 14.80
CA ASP A 40 11.97 25.11 14.11
C ASP A 40 13.10 26.12 13.78
N PHE A 41 12.78 27.41 13.65
CA PHE A 41 13.79 28.46 13.45
C PHE A 41 14.65 28.73 14.69
N ASP A 42 14.13 28.52 15.90
CA ASP A 42 14.91 28.63 17.14
C ASP A 42 16.00 27.55 17.21
N LYS A 43 15.70 26.33 16.75
CA LYS A 43 16.67 25.22 16.68
C LYS A 43 17.77 25.51 15.68
N VAL A 44 17.41 25.98 14.49
CA VAL A 44 18.37 26.37 13.45
C VAL A 44 19.30 27.47 13.96
N LYS A 45 18.75 28.48 14.66
CA LYS A 45 19.52 29.55 15.29
C LYS A 45 20.46 29.05 16.38
N ALA A 46 20.01 28.14 17.24
CA ALA A 46 20.85 27.54 18.28
C ALA A 46 21.99 26.69 17.69
N THR A 47 21.72 25.91 16.65
CA THR A 47 22.74 25.11 15.93
C THR A 47 23.76 26.00 15.23
N LEU A 48 23.32 27.05 14.54
CA LEU A 48 24.20 28.02 13.86
C LEU A 48 25.08 28.79 14.85
N LYS A 49 24.54 29.16 16.02
CA LYS A 49 25.30 29.80 17.11
C LYS A 49 26.33 28.86 17.73
N GLY A 50 26.07 27.56 17.75
CA GLY A 50 27.00 26.53 18.25
C GLY A 50 28.09 26.14 17.25
N SER A 51 27.86 26.29 15.95
CA SER A 51 28.76 25.77 14.90
C SER A 51 29.79 26.76 14.37
N MET A 52 29.70 28.07 14.63
CA MET A 52 30.71 29.01 14.11
C MET A 52 30.73 30.39 14.79
N LYS A 53 31.95 30.86 15.08
CA LYS A 53 32.32 32.23 15.46
C LYS A 53 32.16 33.18 14.25
N LEU A 54 30.93 33.44 13.82
CA LEU A 54 30.65 34.52 12.88
C LEU A 54 30.06 35.69 13.66
N ARG A 55 30.69 36.87 13.56
CA ARG A 55 30.15 38.15 14.04
C ARG A 55 28.77 38.32 13.43
N PHE A 56 27.72 38.03 14.20
CA PHE A 56 26.42 38.59 13.91
C PHE A 56 26.55 40.07 14.29
N GLU A 57 26.83 40.91 13.29
CA GLU A 57 26.49 42.33 13.41
C GLU A 57 25.04 42.36 13.92
N GLY A 58 24.82 43.06 15.02
CA GLY A 58 23.52 43.05 15.71
C GLY A 58 22.45 43.42 14.71
N SER A 59 21.67 42.44 14.24
CA SER A 59 20.42 42.73 13.57
C SER A 59 19.54 43.38 14.62
N ASP A 60 18.99 44.55 14.32
CA ASP A 60 17.98 45.19 15.15
C ASP A 60 16.61 44.49 15.04
N ASP A 61 16.57 43.26 14.50
CA ASP A 61 15.35 42.49 14.34
C ASP A 61 14.83 42.06 15.73
N PRO A 62 13.65 42.54 16.17
CA PRO A 62 13.07 42.18 17.47
C PRO A 62 12.96 40.67 17.66
N LEU A 63 12.80 39.93 16.55
CA LEU A 63 12.66 38.48 16.54
C LEU A 63 13.96 37.74 16.87
N ASP A 64 15.12 38.40 16.77
CA ASP A 64 16.39 37.81 17.16
C ASP A 64 16.67 37.92 18.67
N LYS A 65 15.86 38.69 19.42
CA LYS A 65 16.01 38.92 20.86
C LYS A 65 15.05 38.10 21.73
N ILE A 66 14.04 37.48 21.13
CA ILE A 66 13.02 36.69 21.84
C ILE A 66 12.96 35.25 21.31
N THR A 67 12.38 34.35 22.10
CA THR A 67 12.07 32.98 21.63
C THR A 67 10.79 32.97 20.81
N THR A 68 10.64 31.99 19.91
CA THR A 68 9.39 31.84 19.14
C THR A 68 8.19 31.57 20.06
N ALA A 69 8.41 30.90 21.20
CA ALA A 69 7.37 30.66 22.20
C ALA A 69 6.82 31.95 22.83
N GLU A 70 7.71 32.90 23.16
CA GLU A 70 7.33 34.22 23.67
C GLU A 70 6.65 35.05 22.57
N ALA A 71 7.15 35.00 21.34
CA ALA A 71 6.53 35.65 20.19
C ALA A 71 5.08 35.19 19.99
N ILE A 72 4.84 33.87 20.02
CA ILE A 72 3.49 33.28 19.91
C ILE A 72 2.60 33.73 21.06
N ARG A 73 3.08 33.75 22.31
CA ARG A 73 2.29 34.19 23.46
C ARG A 73 1.84 35.64 23.29
N THR A 74 2.75 36.54 22.96
CA THR A 74 2.46 37.95 22.71
C THR A 74 1.44 38.13 21.57
N LEU A 75 1.61 37.39 20.46
CA LEU A 75 0.68 37.42 19.32
C LEU A 75 -0.71 36.88 19.70
N VAL A 76 -0.80 35.83 20.51
CA VAL A 76 -2.07 35.24 20.97
C VAL A 76 -2.80 36.17 21.92
N ASP A 77 -2.09 36.77 22.89
CA ASP A 77 -2.68 37.71 23.85
C ASP A 77 -3.16 38.97 23.15
N PHE A 78 -2.36 39.51 22.21
CA PHE A 78 -2.77 40.63 21.37
C PHE A 78 -3.95 40.27 20.47
N TYR A 79 -3.99 39.05 19.90
CA TYR A 79 -5.11 38.60 19.10
C TYR A 79 -6.42 38.60 19.90
N ARG A 80 -6.40 38.07 21.13
CA ARG A 80 -7.59 37.97 22.00
C ARG A 80 -8.27 39.32 22.24
N THR A 81 -7.49 40.39 22.38
CA THR A 81 -7.97 41.76 22.63
C THR A 81 -8.16 42.58 21.35
N SER A 82 -7.63 42.11 20.21
CA SER A 82 -7.73 42.81 18.93
C SER A 82 -9.14 42.78 18.32
N GLN A 83 -9.44 43.80 17.51
CA GLN A 83 -10.66 43.88 16.71
C GLN A 83 -10.82 42.69 15.74
N HIS A 84 -9.71 42.09 15.31
CA HIS A 84 -9.73 40.92 14.41
C HIS A 84 -10.34 39.68 15.07
N SER A 85 -10.08 39.45 16.36
CA SER A 85 -10.71 38.35 17.12
C SER A 85 -12.20 38.57 17.28
N TYR A 86 -12.62 39.81 17.57
CA TYR A 86 -14.03 40.16 17.67
C TYR A 86 -14.76 39.96 16.33
N ALA A 87 -14.20 40.48 15.23
CA ALA A 87 -14.78 40.33 13.89
C ALA A 87 -14.85 38.86 13.44
N ALA A 88 -13.84 38.05 13.76
CA ALA A 88 -13.85 36.62 13.46
C ALA A 88 -14.93 35.88 14.26
N ARG A 89 -15.04 36.15 15.58
CA ARG A 89 -16.07 35.56 16.44
C ARG A 89 -17.47 35.97 16.02
N GLN A 90 -17.67 37.23 15.70
CA GLN A 90 -18.94 37.73 15.18
C GLN A 90 -19.34 37.01 13.89
N LYS A 91 -18.42 36.81 12.93
CA LYS A 91 -18.71 36.03 11.73
C LYS A 91 -19.04 34.56 12.03
N VAL A 92 -18.34 33.95 12.99
CA VAL A 92 -18.63 32.57 13.42
C VAL A 92 -20.02 32.49 14.07
N ASP A 93 -20.40 33.46 14.89
CA ASP A 93 -21.73 33.54 15.53
C ASP A 93 -22.84 33.86 14.53
N GLU A 94 -22.58 34.72 13.54
CA GLU A 94 -23.49 34.96 12.42
C GLU A 94 -23.70 33.67 11.61
N MET A 95 -22.62 32.93 11.31
CA MET A 95 -22.68 31.65 10.60
C MET A 95 -23.33 30.54 11.43
N SER A 96 -23.29 30.60 12.76
CA SER A 96 -23.95 29.60 13.62
C SER A 96 -25.44 29.90 13.82
N ASN A 97 -25.82 31.17 13.87
CA ASN A 97 -27.21 31.63 13.96
C ASN A 97 -27.97 31.46 12.65
N VAL A 98 -27.29 31.63 11.51
CA VAL A 98 -27.77 31.13 10.23
C VAL A 98 -27.72 29.61 10.33
N LYS A 99 -28.82 28.98 10.74
CA LYS A 99 -29.05 27.53 10.57
C LYS A 99 -29.00 27.22 9.07
N GLY A 100 -27.79 27.19 8.51
CA GLY A 100 -27.56 26.76 7.15
C GLY A 100 -28.11 25.34 7.01
N THR A 101 -28.62 25.03 5.83
CA THR A 101 -28.87 23.64 5.44
C THR A 101 -27.63 22.82 5.78
N VAL A 102 -27.84 21.66 6.42
CA VAL A 102 -26.77 20.67 6.65
C VAL A 102 -25.94 20.61 5.37
N LEU A 103 -24.64 20.92 5.47
CA LEU A 103 -23.71 20.65 4.39
C LEU A 103 -23.77 19.13 4.21
N GLU A 104 -24.62 18.66 3.29
CA GLU A 104 -24.48 17.32 2.78
C GLU A 104 -23.08 17.29 2.21
N ALA A 105 -22.18 16.57 2.89
CA ALA A 105 -20.89 16.24 2.34
C ALA A 105 -21.21 15.47 1.06
N GLY A 106 -21.23 16.19 -0.07
CA GLY A 106 -21.73 15.70 -1.35
C GLY A 106 -21.12 14.35 -1.63
N GLY A 107 -21.92 13.31 -1.40
CA GLY A 107 -21.57 11.97 -1.80
C GLY A 107 -21.44 11.94 -3.32
N SER A 108 -20.83 10.89 -3.84
CA SER A 108 -20.77 10.72 -5.28
C SER A 108 -22.20 10.54 -5.83
N GLU A 109 -22.67 11.49 -6.64
CA GLU A 109 -23.96 11.42 -7.34
C GLU A 109 -24.01 10.33 -8.43
N ALA A 110 -22.87 9.67 -8.69
CA ALA A 110 -22.79 8.58 -9.66
C ALA A 110 -23.26 7.25 -9.06
N SER A 111 -24.06 6.49 -9.80
CA SER A 111 -24.43 5.12 -9.41
C SER A 111 -23.19 4.23 -9.27
N PHE A 112 -23.27 3.22 -8.39
CA PHE A 112 -22.16 2.28 -8.15
C PHE A 112 -21.63 1.65 -9.45
N LEU A 113 -22.53 1.29 -10.36
CA LEU A 113 -22.15 0.71 -11.65
C LEU A 113 -21.42 1.71 -12.55
N LEU A 114 -21.82 2.97 -12.55
CA LEU A 114 -21.15 4.02 -13.32
C LEU A 114 -19.74 4.28 -12.77
N GLN A 115 -19.59 4.34 -11.44
CA GLN A 115 -18.29 4.48 -10.79
C GLN A 115 -17.39 3.28 -11.12
N CYS A 116 -17.91 2.06 -11.01
CA CYS A 116 -17.19 0.84 -11.37
C CYS A 116 -16.74 0.88 -12.84
N TYR A 117 -17.64 1.19 -13.77
CA TYR A 117 -17.31 1.29 -15.20
C TYR A 117 -16.24 2.33 -15.49
N ILE A 118 -16.37 3.54 -14.94
CA ILE A 118 -15.40 4.63 -15.15
C ILE A 118 -14.04 4.25 -14.56
N LEU A 119 -14.00 3.67 -13.35
CA LEU A 119 -12.77 3.19 -12.72
C LEU A 119 -12.11 2.08 -13.54
N THR A 120 -12.88 1.10 -14.01
CA THR A 120 -12.37 0.03 -14.87
C THR A 120 -11.83 0.59 -16.19
N LYS A 121 -12.56 1.50 -16.84
CA LYS A 121 -12.11 2.14 -18.08
C LYS A 121 -10.81 2.93 -17.87
N ARG A 122 -10.74 3.72 -16.80
CA ARG A 122 -9.54 4.49 -16.45
C ARG A 122 -8.35 3.56 -16.13
N SER A 123 -8.59 2.51 -15.36
CA SER A 123 -7.59 1.48 -15.06
C SER A 123 -7.10 0.79 -16.32
N PHE A 124 -8.00 0.41 -17.23
CA PHE A 124 -7.66 -0.24 -18.49
C PHE A 124 -6.80 0.65 -19.40
N ILE A 125 -7.16 1.93 -19.55
CA ILE A 125 -6.37 2.90 -20.33
C ILE A 125 -4.99 3.11 -19.68
N ASN A 126 -4.94 3.20 -18.35
CA ASN A 126 -3.67 3.27 -17.63
C ASN A 126 -2.82 2.03 -17.91
N MET A 127 -3.45 0.85 -17.87
CA MET A 127 -2.80 -0.43 -18.09
C MET A 127 -2.23 -0.58 -19.50
N SER A 128 -2.96 -0.11 -20.52
CA SER A 128 -2.54 -0.26 -21.92
C SER A 128 -1.45 0.73 -22.33
N ARG A 129 -1.40 1.91 -21.69
CA ARG A 129 -0.38 2.95 -21.95
C ARG A 129 0.94 2.69 -21.23
N ASP A 130 0.93 1.92 -20.15
CA ASP A 130 2.14 1.48 -19.47
C ASP A 130 2.75 0.26 -20.18
N PHE A 131 3.53 0.53 -21.22
CA PHE A 131 4.15 -0.50 -22.05
C PHE A 131 5.10 -1.40 -21.25
N GLY A 132 5.83 -0.84 -20.28
CA GLY A 132 6.90 -1.54 -19.58
C GLY A 132 6.42 -2.69 -18.70
N TYR A 133 5.24 -2.56 -18.09
CA TYR A 133 4.78 -3.55 -17.12
C TYR A 133 4.04 -4.74 -17.78
N TYR A 134 3.04 -4.48 -18.63
CA TYR A 134 2.19 -5.55 -19.16
C TYR A 134 2.68 -6.14 -20.48
N TRP A 135 3.21 -5.31 -21.39
CA TRP A 135 3.66 -5.81 -22.70
C TRP A 135 4.94 -6.61 -22.58
N LEU A 136 5.87 -6.19 -21.72
CA LEU A 136 7.06 -6.99 -21.40
C LEU A 136 6.65 -8.38 -20.90
N ARG A 137 5.69 -8.44 -19.97
CA ARG A 137 5.16 -9.68 -19.44
C ARG A 137 4.53 -10.54 -20.54
N LEU A 138 3.71 -9.97 -21.43
CA LEU A 138 3.13 -10.67 -22.57
C LEU A 138 4.20 -11.27 -23.48
N VAL A 139 5.26 -10.51 -23.80
CA VAL A 139 6.38 -11.00 -24.61
C VAL A 139 7.08 -12.16 -23.91
N ILE A 140 7.38 -12.04 -22.62
CA ILE A 140 8.03 -13.11 -21.85
C ILE A 140 7.12 -14.36 -21.82
N TYR A 141 5.80 -14.21 -21.69
CA TYR A 141 4.87 -15.33 -21.77
C TYR A 141 4.93 -16.06 -23.11
N ILE A 142 4.95 -15.31 -24.21
CA ILE A 142 5.05 -15.87 -25.55
C ILE A 142 6.37 -16.65 -25.68
N VAL A 143 7.49 -16.04 -25.29
CA VAL A 143 8.81 -16.67 -25.36
C VAL A 143 8.87 -17.93 -24.50
N VAL A 144 8.45 -17.88 -23.24
CA VAL A 144 8.46 -19.02 -22.32
C VAL A 144 7.58 -20.15 -22.85
N THR A 145 6.38 -19.84 -23.34
CA THR A 145 5.46 -20.86 -23.87
C THR A 145 6.01 -21.51 -25.13
N ILE A 146 6.64 -20.73 -26.02
CA ILE A 146 7.34 -21.28 -27.20
C ILE A 146 8.49 -22.18 -26.76
N CYS A 147 9.32 -21.76 -25.81
CA CYS A 147 10.43 -22.56 -25.29
C CYS A 147 9.96 -23.88 -24.66
N ILE A 148 8.93 -23.85 -23.80
CA ILE A 148 8.38 -25.07 -23.19
C ILE A 148 7.78 -25.97 -24.29
N GLY A 149 7.05 -25.38 -25.25
CA GLY A 149 6.46 -26.12 -26.36
C GLY A 149 7.49 -26.78 -27.28
N THR A 150 8.64 -26.15 -27.53
CA THR A 150 9.71 -26.71 -28.35
C THR A 150 10.52 -27.78 -27.60
N ILE A 151 10.80 -27.59 -26.30
CA ILE A 151 11.53 -28.56 -25.47
C ILE A 151 10.74 -29.86 -25.32
N TYR A 152 9.43 -29.77 -25.08
CA TYR A 152 8.56 -30.92 -24.83
C TYR A 152 7.75 -31.34 -26.05
N LEU A 153 8.21 -30.98 -27.25
CA LEU A 153 7.53 -31.31 -28.50
C LEU A 153 7.47 -32.83 -28.70
N ASN A 154 6.28 -33.37 -28.91
CA ASN A 154 6.04 -34.78 -29.20
C ASN A 154 6.70 -35.76 -28.21
N VAL A 155 6.44 -35.56 -26.90
CA VAL A 155 7.02 -36.37 -25.80
C VAL A 155 6.72 -37.87 -25.90
N GLY A 156 5.69 -38.27 -26.65
CA GLY A 156 5.29 -39.67 -26.84
C GLY A 156 4.67 -40.32 -25.59
N THR A 157 4.76 -41.66 -25.54
CA THR A 157 4.20 -42.55 -24.50
C THR A 157 5.22 -43.53 -23.93
N GLY A 158 6.52 -43.32 -24.16
CA GLY A 158 7.57 -44.17 -23.57
C GLY A 158 7.72 -43.98 -22.06
N TYR A 159 8.46 -44.85 -21.37
CA TYR A 159 8.67 -44.74 -19.92
C TYR A 159 9.19 -43.36 -19.45
N ASN A 160 10.17 -42.80 -20.17
CA ASN A 160 10.74 -41.47 -19.86
C ASN A 160 9.75 -40.31 -20.12
N SER A 161 8.70 -40.54 -20.91
CA SER A 161 7.70 -39.51 -21.21
C SER A 161 6.82 -39.17 -20.00
N ILE A 162 6.70 -40.10 -19.04
CA ILE A 162 5.91 -39.92 -17.82
C ILE A 162 6.48 -38.77 -16.98
N LEU A 163 7.78 -38.85 -16.68
CA LEU A 163 8.48 -37.81 -15.92
C LEU A 163 8.59 -36.51 -16.72
N ALA A 164 8.81 -36.60 -18.04
CA ALA A 164 8.87 -35.42 -18.90
C ALA A 164 7.55 -34.62 -18.89
N ARG A 165 6.38 -35.29 -18.89
CA ARG A 165 5.06 -34.66 -18.71
C ARG A 165 4.91 -34.01 -17.33
N GLY A 166 5.39 -34.69 -16.28
CA GLY A 166 5.52 -34.15 -14.92
C GLY A 166 6.27 -32.81 -14.88
N SER A 167 7.47 -32.81 -15.46
CA SER A 167 8.32 -31.62 -15.54
C SER A 167 7.70 -30.51 -16.39
N CYS A 168 7.08 -30.85 -17.52
CA CYS A 168 6.40 -29.88 -18.39
C CYS A 168 5.26 -29.16 -17.66
N ALA A 169 4.35 -29.90 -17.02
CA ALA A 169 3.27 -29.33 -16.21
C ALA A 169 3.83 -28.43 -15.11
N SER A 170 4.91 -28.87 -14.46
CA SER A 170 5.61 -28.13 -13.41
C SER A 170 6.19 -26.80 -13.92
N PHE A 171 6.81 -26.78 -15.10
CA PHE A 171 7.31 -25.54 -15.69
C PHE A 171 6.20 -24.59 -16.10
N VAL A 172 5.15 -25.10 -16.74
CA VAL A 172 4.00 -24.28 -17.18
C VAL A 172 3.42 -23.52 -16.00
N PHE A 173 3.01 -24.22 -14.94
CA PHE A 173 2.36 -23.54 -13.82
C PHE A 173 3.32 -22.72 -12.96
N GLY A 174 4.59 -23.13 -12.84
CA GLY A 174 5.60 -22.37 -12.11
C GLY A 174 5.84 -21.01 -12.76
N PHE A 175 6.19 -20.99 -14.04
CA PHE A 175 6.45 -19.75 -14.76
C PHE A 175 5.19 -18.89 -14.92
N VAL A 176 4.03 -19.51 -15.19
CA VAL A 176 2.78 -18.77 -15.32
C VAL A 176 2.40 -18.08 -14.01
N THR A 177 2.61 -18.72 -12.86
CA THR A 177 2.21 -18.11 -11.59
C THR A 177 3.15 -16.98 -11.16
N PHE A 178 4.47 -17.16 -11.26
CA PHE A 178 5.42 -16.11 -10.91
C PHE A 178 5.20 -14.86 -11.76
N MET A 179 4.89 -15.05 -13.05
CA MET A 179 4.66 -13.92 -13.94
C MET A 179 3.23 -13.38 -13.89
N SER A 180 2.21 -14.08 -13.39
CA SER A 180 0.81 -13.58 -13.46
C SER A 180 0.47 -12.59 -12.36
N ILE A 181 1.01 -12.82 -11.16
CA ILE A 181 0.62 -12.10 -9.95
C ILE A 181 1.73 -11.09 -9.63
N GLY A 182 1.82 -9.97 -10.36
CA GLY A 182 2.80 -8.91 -10.06
C GLY A 182 2.17 -7.75 -9.29
N GLY A 183 3.02 -6.92 -8.68
CA GLY A 183 2.58 -5.67 -8.04
C GLY A 183 1.98 -5.84 -6.64
N PHE A 184 2.05 -7.04 -6.06
CA PHE A 184 1.70 -7.31 -4.67
C PHE A 184 2.94 -7.18 -3.76
N PRO A 185 2.78 -6.98 -2.44
CA PRO A 185 3.89 -6.94 -1.50
C PRO A 185 4.78 -8.18 -1.58
N SER A 186 6.08 -8.04 -1.25
CA SER A 186 7.08 -9.12 -1.31
C SER A 186 6.62 -10.42 -0.64
N PHE A 187 5.87 -10.31 0.46
CA PHE A 187 5.28 -11.46 1.16
C PHE A 187 4.45 -12.38 0.26
N VAL A 188 3.73 -11.83 -0.73
CA VAL A 188 2.93 -12.64 -1.66
C VAL A 188 3.82 -13.43 -2.61
N GLU A 189 4.97 -12.89 -3.02
CA GLU A 189 5.96 -13.63 -3.82
C GLU A 189 6.55 -14.80 -3.02
N ASP A 190 6.89 -14.57 -1.75
CA ASP A 190 7.42 -15.61 -0.87
C ASP A 190 6.38 -16.74 -0.65
N MET A 191 5.11 -16.38 -0.49
CA MET A 191 4.01 -17.35 -0.37
C MET A 191 3.83 -18.20 -1.63
N LYS A 192 4.06 -17.67 -2.83
CA LYS A 192 4.00 -18.47 -4.07
C LYS A 192 5.07 -19.55 -4.10
N GLY A 193 6.30 -19.20 -3.70
CA GLY A 193 7.40 -20.16 -3.61
C GLY A 193 7.06 -21.31 -2.67
N ILE A 194 6.48 -20.99 -1.51
CA ILE A 194 5.97 -22.00 -0.56
C ILE A 194 4.86 -22.83 -1.20
N PHE A 195 3.90 -22.20 -1.87
CA PHE A 195 2.79 -22.87 -2.54
C PHE A 195 3.22 -23.82 -3.65
N MET A 196 4.29 -23.51 -4.38
CA MET A 196 4.91 -24.42 -5.35
C MET A 196 5.61 -25.60 -4.67
N LEU A 197 6.29 -25.37 -3.54
CA LEU A 197 6.93 -26.45 -2.79
C LEU A 197 5.92 -27.48 -2.28
N VAL A 198 4.77 -27.02 -1.77
CA VAL A 198 3.77 -27.91 -1.14
C VAL A 198 2.76 -28.52 -2.11
N SER A 199 2.79 -28.15 -3.39
CA SER A 199 1.78 -28.56 -4.38
C SER A 199 2.16 -29.76 -5.24
N GLY A 200 3.38 -30.29 -5.09
CA GLY A 200 3.83 -31.48 -5.83
C GLY A 200 4.84 -31.21 -6.95
N TYR A 201 5.36 -29.98 -7.09
CA TYR A 201 6.40 -29.66 -8.10
C TYR A 201 7.75 -30.28 -7.74
N PHE A 202 8.22 -30.00 -6.52
CA PHE A 202 9.56 -30.40 -6.06
C PHE A 202 9.52 -31.63 -5.15
N ARG A 203 8.44 -31.76 -4.36
CA ARG A 203 8.26 -32.85 -3.41
C ARG A 203 6.82 -33.29 -3.42
N LEU A 204 6.61 -34.61 -3.41
CA LEU A 204 5.27 -35.17 -3.47
C LEU A 204 4.49 -34.93 -2.16
N PRO A 205 3.15 -34.85 -2.21
CA PRO A 205 2.33 -34.53 -1.04
C PRO A 205 2.51 -35.48 0.14
N HIS A 206 2.83 -36.76 -0.08
CA HIS A 206 2.99 -37.72 1.00
C HIS A 206 4.31 -37.54 1.78
N ASP A 207 5.34 -36.97 1.16
CA ASP A 207 6.68 -36.80 1.75
C ASP A 207 6.79 -35.52 2.59
N ILE A 208 5.70 -34.77 2.70
CA ILE A 208 5.62 -33.49 3.39
C ILE A 208 5.10 -33.67 4.83
N PRO A 209 5.70 -33.00 5.84
CA PRO A 209 5.23 -33.09 7.22
C PRO A 209 3.76 -32.68 7.40
N LYS A 210 3.04 -33.47 8.19
CA LYS A 210 1.57 -33.39 8.31
C LYS A 210 1.01 -32.08 8.91
N PRO A 211 1.51 -31.56 10.05
CA PRO A 211 0.74 -30.59 10.85
C PRO A 211 0.56 -29.18 10.26
N VAL A 212 1.44 -28.77 9.35
CA VAL A 212 1.42 -27.41 8.77
C VAL A 212 1.50 -27.48 7.24
N TRP A 213 2.47 -28.23 6.73
CA TRP A 213 2.83 -28.19 5.32
C TRP A 213 1.89 -29.00 4.44
N ARG A 214 1.56 -30.24 4.84
CA ARG A 214 0.58 -31.07 4.13
C ARG A 214 -0.85 -30.60 4.41
N TYR A 215 -1.13 -30.23 5.65
CA TYR A 215 -2.39 -29.65 6.08
C TYR A 215 -2.07 -28.45 7.00
N PRO A 216 -2.54 -27.21 6.72
CA PRO A 216 -3.45 -26.78 5.66
C PRO A 216 -2.77 -26.24 4.39
N MET A 217 -1.44 -26.05 4.38
CA MET A 217 -0.77 -25.23 3.35
C MET A 217 -0.97 -25.76 1.92
N SER A 218 -0.87 -27.07 1.68
CA SER A 218 -1.17 -27.67 0.37
C SER A 218 -2.60 -27.39 -0.10
N TYR A 219 -3.58 -27.38 0.79
CA TYR A 219 -5.01 -27.23 0.45
C TYR A 219 -5.41 -25.79 0.14
N ILE A 220 -4.70 -24.82 0.72
CA ILE A 220 -4.87 -23.39 0.44
C ILE A 220 -4.19 -23.02 -0.89
N SER A 221 -3.13 -23.73 -1.26
CA SER A 221 -2.42 -23.52 -2.52
C SER A 221 -3.30 -23.88 -3.72
N PHE A 222 -3.63 -22.90 -4.57
CA PHE A 222 -4.33 -23.15 -5.82
C PHE A 222 -3.50 -24.04 -6.77
N HIS A 223 -2.17 -24.02 -6.66
CA HIS A 223 -1.29 -24.85 -7.47
C HIS A 223 -1.48 -26.35 -7.22
N PHE A 224 -1.80 -26.73 -5.98
CA PHE A 224 -2.03 -28.13 -5.62
C PHE A 224 -3.23 -28.70 -6.40
N TRP A 225 -4.33 -27.94 -6.42
CA TRP A 225 -5.53 -28.30 -7.16
C TRP A 225 -5.32 -28.23 -8.67
N ALA A 226 -4.62 -27.20 -9.15
CA ALA A 226 -4.36 -27.01 -10.57
C ALA A 226 -3.49 -28.14 -11.15
N LEU A 227 -2.43 -28.54 -10.44
CA LEU A 227 -1.59 -29.67 -10.85
C LEU A 227 -2.35 -30.99 -10.84
N GLN A 228 -3.13 -31.26 -9.79
CA GLN A 228 -3.90 -32.51 -9.74
C GLN A 228 -4.92 -32.59 -10.87
N GLY A 229 -5.64 -31.50 -11.13
CA GLY A 229 -6.56 -31.41 -12.26
C GLY A 229 -5.84 -31.60 -13.61
N GLN A 230 -4.66 -30.99 -13.79
CA GLN A 230 -3.88 -31.12 -15.02
C GLN A 230 -3.36 -32.55 -15.23
N TYR A 231 -2.81 -33.19 -14.20
CA TYR A 231 -2.34 -34.57 -14.30
C TYR A 231 -3.47 -35.54 -14.58
N GLN A 232 -4.62 -35.38 -13.91
CA GLN A 232 -5.81 -36.16 -14.22
C GLN A 232 -6.32 -35.91 -15.64
N ASN A 233 -6.18 -34.68 -16.16
CA ASN A 233 -6.60 -34.36 -17.51
C ASN A 233 -5.65 -34.90 -18.60
N ASP A 234 -4.34 -34.93 -18.33
CA ASP A 234 -3.33 -35.38 -19.28
C ASP A 234 -3.15 -36.91 -19.29
N LEU A 235 -3.18 -37.57 -18.12
CA LEU A 235 -2.79 -38.97 -18.00
C LEU A 235 -3.96 -39.96 -18.06
N ARG A 236 -5.18 -39.54 -17.73
CA ARG A 236 -6.33 -40.45 -17.66
C ARG A 236 -6.70 -40.98 -19.05
N GLY A 237 -6.80 -42.30 -19.19
CA GLY A 237 -7.05 -42.96 -20.47
C GLY A 237 -5.82 -43.13 -21.38
N LEU A 238 -4.63 -42.71 -20.95
CA LEU A 238 -3.38 -43.02 -21.65
C LEU A 238 -2.75 -44.30 -21.11
N VAL A 239 -1.95 -44.95 -21.97
CA VAL A 239 -1.16 -46.13 -21.62
C VAL A 239 0.28 -45.89 -22.06
N PHE A 240 1.22 -46.16 -21.15
CA PHE A 240 2.64 -45.89 -21.35
C PHE A 240 3.45 -47.18 -21.46
N ASP A 241 4.51 -47.15 -22.25
CA ASP A 241 5.44 -48.26 -22.35
C ASP A 241 6.27 -48.39 -21.07
N ASN A 242 6.62 -49.62 -20.71
CA ASN A 242 7.41 -49.92 -19.52
C ASN A 242 8.92 -49.73 -19.79
N GLN A 243 9.75 -49.88 -18.76
CA GLN A 243 11.22 -49.73 -18.87
C GLN A 243 11.82 -50.73 -19.87
N THR A 244 11.28 -51.95 -19.91
CA THR A 244 11.65 -53.00 -20.86
C THR A 244 10.43 -53.42 -21.68
N PRO A 245 10.61 -53.82 -22.96
CA PRO A 245 9.51 -54.23 -23.83
C PRO A 245 8.74 -55.47 -23.32
N ASP A 246 9.37 -56.27 -22.46
CA ASP A 246 8.84 -57.53 -21.95
C ASP A 246 7.82 -57.34 -20.82
N LEU A 247 7.77 -56.15 -20.22
CA LEU A 247 6.86 -55.83 -19.13
C LEU A 247 5.54 -55.22 -19.65
N PRO A 248 4.42 -55.45 -18.94
CA PRO A 248 3.14 -54.89 -19.34
C PRO A 248 3.17 -53.37 -19.35
N LYS A 249 2.43 -52.79 -20.29
CA LYS A 249 2.25 -51.35 -20.38
C LYS A 249 1.56 -50.81 -19.13
N ILE A 250 1.94 -49.59 -18.72
CA ILE A 250 1.49 -48.96 -17.49
C ILE A 250 0.31 -48.04 -17.79
N PRO A 251 -0.87 -48.24 -17.18
CA PRO A 251 -2.00 -47.34 -17.36
C PRO A 251 -1.76 -46.00 -16.65
N GLY A 252 -2.28 -44.91 -17.20
CA GLY A 252 -2.14 -43.57 -16.64
C GLY A 252 -2.75 -43.43 -15.24
N GLU A 253 -3.79 -44.21 -14.93
CA GLU A 253 -4.40 -44.28 -13.60
C GLU A 253 -3.43 -44.82 -12.55
N TYR A 254 -2.62 -45.83 -12.91
CA TYR A 254 -1.58 -46.35 -12.03
C TYR A 254 -0.48 -45.30 -11.79
N ILE A 255 -0.11 -44.55 -12.82
CA ILE A 255 0.87 -43.46 -12.70
C ILE A 255 0.34 -42.37 -11.77
N LEU A 256 -0.92 -41.97 -11.94
CA LEU A 256 -1.56 -40.97 -11.08
C LEU A 256 -1.50 -41.38 -9.60
N GLU A 257 -1.86 -42.62 -9.29
CA GLU A 257 -1.95 -43.10 -7.91
C GLU A 257 -0.59 -43.37 -7.27
N TYR A 258 0.30 -44.08 -7.97
CA TYR A 258 1.55 -44.57 -7.37
C TYR A 258 2.76 -43.66 -7.65
N VAL A 259 2.79 -42.99 -8.81
CA VAL A 259 3.91 -42.09 -9.15
C VAL A 259 3.64 -40.68 -8.66
N PHE A 260 2.46 -40.11 -8.92
CA PHE A 260 2.12 -38.74 -8.52
C PHE A 260 1.36 -38.64 -7.19
N GLN A 261 0.97 -39.77 -6.58
CA GLN A 261 0.23 -39.82 -5.30
C GLN A 261 -1.11 -39.06 -5.34
N ILE A 262 -1.81 -39.14 -6.48
CA ILE A 262 -3.08 -38.46 -6.74
C ILE A 262 -4.21 -39.48 -6.70
N THR A 263 -5.26 -39.16 -5.94
CA THR A 263 -6.44 -40.02 -5.84
C THR A 263 -7.24 -40.01 -7.15
N VAL A 264 -7.39 -41.19 -7.78
CA VAL A 264 -8.10 -41.36 -9.07
C VAL A 264 -9.63 -41.39 -8.90
N THR A 265 -10.13 -41.65 -7.69
CA THR A 265 -11.57 -41.67 -7.38
C THR A 265 -12.23 -40.30 -7.50
N ARG A 266 -11.46 -39.23 -7.29
CA ARG A 266 -11.94 -37.85 -7.39
C ARG A 266 -11.95 -37.40 -8.85
N SER A 267 -13.04 -36.77 -9.28
CA SER A 267 -13.18 -36.22 -10.63
C SER A 267 -12.41 -34.90 -10.79
N LYS A 268 -11.80 -34.69 -11.97
CA LYS A 268 -11.08 -33.47 -12.34
C LYS A 268 -11.94 -32.20 -12.23
N TRP A 269 -13.26 -32.33 -12.35
CA TRP A 269 -14.20 -31.21 -12.21
C TRP A 269 -14.34 -30.70 -10.78
N ILE A 270 -14.06 -31.55 -9.79
CA ILE A 270 -14.02 -31.13 -8.38
C ILE A 270 -12.84 -30.18 -8.18
N ASP A 271 -11.68 -30.49 -8.75
CA ASP A 271 -10.49 -29.63 -8.67
C ASP A 271 -10.73 -28.27 -9.32
N LEU A 272 -11.38 -28.26 -10.49
CA LEU A 272 -11.79 -27.03 -11.15
C LEU A 272 -12.78 -26.22 -10.30
N THR A 273 -13.75 -26.88 -9.67
CA THR A 273 -14.72 -26.21 -8.80
C THR A 273 -14.04 -25.60 -7.58
N VAL A 274 -13.08 -26.29 -6.97
CA VAL A 274 -12.28 -25.75 -5.86
C VAL A 274 -11.51 -24.51 -6.30
N ILE A 275 -10.84 -24.55 -7.46
CA ILE A 275 -10.09 -23.39 -7.99
C ILE A 275 -11.03 -22.19 -8.24
N LEU A 276 -12.20 -22.43 -8.85
CA LEU A 276 -13.20 -21.36 -9.05
C LEU A 276 -13.71 -20.80 -7.72
N SER A 277 -13.94 -21.65 -6.73
CA SER A 277 -14.37 -21.21 -5.39
C SER A 277 -13.28 -20.39 -4.69
N MET A 278 -12.02 -20.77 -4.84
CA MET A 278 -10.88 -20.02 -4.30
C MET A 278 -10.80 -18.60 -4.88
N ILE A 279 -11.11 -18.41 -6.17
CA ILE A 279 -11.14 -17.07 -6.77
C ILE A 279 -12.13 -16.18 -6.02
N VAL A 280 -13.35 -16.67 -5.77
CA VAL A 280 -14.38 -15.91 -5.05
C VAL A 280 -13.96 -15.65 -3.60
N ILE A 281 -13.47 -16.68 -2.90
CA ILE A 281 -13.04 -16.57 -1.49
C ILE A 281 -11.91 -15.56 -1.33
N TYR A 282 -10.85 -15.64 -2.16
CA TYR A 282 -9.74 -14.70 -2.10
C TYR A 282 -10.14 -13.27 -2.46
N ARG A 283 -11.12 -13.09 -3.36
CA ARG A 283 -11.69 -11.76 -3.66
C ARG A 283 -12.45 -11.18 -2.48
N ILE A 284 -13.21 -11.99 -1.75
CA ILE A 284 -13.91 -11.57 -0.54
C ILE A 284 -12.91 -11.22 0.57
N ILE A 285 -11.91 -12.06 0.80
CA ILE A 285 -10.85 -11.79 1.79
C ILE A 285 -10.11 -10.50 1.46
N PHE A 286 -9.75 -10.29 0.19
CA PHE A 286 -9.08 -9.07 -0.25
C PHE A 286 -9.95 -7.83 -0.05
N PHE A 287 -11.24 -7.91 -0.37
CA PHE A 287 -12.20 -6.83 -0.12
C PHE A 287 -12.32 -6.50 1.37
N ILE A 288 -12.42 -7.51 2.23
CA ILE A 288 -12.44 -7.34 3.69
C ILE A 288 -11.14 -6.70 4.16
N MET A 289 -9.99 -7.13 3.65
CA MET A 289 -8.68 -6.57 4.00
C MET A 289 -8.58 -5.08 3.64
N ILE A 290 -9.07 -4.68 2.45
CA ILE A 290 -9.13 -3.26 2.06
C ILE A 290 -9.99 -2.49 3.05
N LYS A 291 -11.19 -2.97 3.35
CA LYS A 291 -12.12 -2.29 4.26
C LYS A 291 -11.56 -2.14 5.67
N ILE A 292 -10.92 -3.20 6.19
CA ILE A 292 -10.20 -3.15 7.46
C ILE A 292 -9.09 -2.09 7.39
N ASN A 293 -8.32 -2.02 6.30
CA ASN A 293 -7.25 -1.04 6.18
C ASN A 293 -7.80 0.40 6.15
N GLU A 294 -8.88 0.65 5.41
CA GLU A 294 -9.54 1.94 5.34
C GLU A 294 -10.13 2.39 6.69
N ASP A 295 -10.73 1.49 7.45
CA ASP A 295 -11.37 1.82 8.73
C ASP A 295 -10.37 1.85 9.91
N VAL A 296 -9.45 0.88 9.97
CA VAL A 296 -8.57 0.66 11.12
C VAL A 296 -7.33 1.56 11.05
N THR A 297 -6.76 1.83 9.87
CA THR A 297 -5.54 2.65 9.77
C THR A 297 -5.76 4.08 10.30
N PRO A 298 -6.84 4.80 9.94
CA PRO A 298 -7.13 6.11 10.51
C PRO A 298 -7.46 6.04 12.00
N TRP A 299 -8.18 4.99 12.44
CA TRP A 299 -8.52 4.81 13.84
C TRP A 299 -7.29 4.59 14.72
N ILE A 300 -6.36 3.73 14.30
CA ILE A 300 -5.09 3.49 15.00
C ILE A 300 -4.24 4.76 15.02
N ARG A 301 -4.12 5.47 13.89
CA ARG A 301 -3.38 6.74 13.82
C ARG A 301 -3.99 7.78 14.77
N GLY A 302 -5.31 7.89 14.80
CA GLY A 302 -6.03 8.77 15.73
C GLY A 302 -5.85 8.37 17.19
N TYR A 303 -5.88 7.07 17.50
CA TYR A 303 -5.66 6.56 18.85
C TYR A 303 -4.22 6.81 19.33
N LEU A 304 -3.22 6.52 18.50
CA LEU A 304 -1.80 6.80 18.79
C LEU A 304 -1.55 8.30 18.97
N ALA A 305 -2.15 9.15 18.14
CA ALA A 305 -2.06 10.60 18.28
C ALA A 305 -2.66 11.08 19.61
N ARG A 306 -3.85 10.59 19.98
CA ARG A 306 -4.49 10.90 21.28
C ARG A 306 -3.64 10.44 22.46
N ARG A 307 -3.06 9.24 22.39
CA ARG A 307 -2.21 8.70 23.47
C ARG A 307 -0.91 9.49 23.64
N ARG A 308 -0.28 9.93 22.54
CA ARG A 308 0.89 10.83 22.59
C ARG A 308 0.54 12.19 23.21
N MET A 309 -0.63 12.75 22.89
CA MET A 309 -1.11 13.99 23.51
C MET A 309 -1.37 13.81 25.02
N GLN A 310 -1.92 12.67 25.44
CA GLN A 310 -2.16 12.36 26.85
C GLN A 310 -0.87 12.12 27.65
N GLN A 311 0.11 11.40 27.10
CA GLN A 311 1.43 11.25 27.71
C GLN A 311 2.13 12.60 27.89
N LYS A 312 2.05 13.46 26.87
CA LYS A 312 2.56 14.83 26.94
C LYS A 312 1.82 15.66 28.00
N SER A 313 0.51 15.48 28.15
CA SER A 313 -0.29 16.16 29.17
C SER A 313 -0.03 15.66 30.60
N GLY A 314 0.39 14.40 30.78
CA GLY A 314 0.75 13.83 32.09
C GLY A 314 2.15 14.21 32.57
N ASP A 315 3.07 14.50 31.65
CA ASP A 315 4.44 14.95 31.96
C ASP A 315 4.54 16.49 32.10
N THR A 316 3.46 17.23 31.78
CA THR A 316 3.42 18.69 31.89
C THR A 316 2.98 19.11 33.30
N THR A 317 3.76 18.74 34.31
CA THR A 317 3.88 19.57 35.53
C THR A 317 5.23 20.30 35.62
N ILE A 318 6.21 20.03 34.74
CA ILE A 318 7.43 20.83 34.64
C ILE A 318 7.94 20.88 33.18
N ALA A 319 7.51 21.89 32.40
CA ALA A 319 8.28 22.59 31.36
C ALA A 319 7.34 23.34 30.39
N PRO A 320 7.42 24.69 30.26
CA PRO A 320 6.50 25.50 29.45
C PRO A 320 6.88 25.55 27.95
N ASP A 321 7.47 24.49 27.38
CA ASP A 321 8.23 24.57 26.12
C ASP A 321 7.71 23.73 24.94
N VAL A 322 6.58 23.02 25.08
CA VAL A 322 6.16 22.04 24.04
C VAL A 322 4.75 22.29 23.46
N LEU A 323 4.11 23.42 23.76
CA LEU A 323 2.81 23.82 23.17
C LEU A 323 2.92 24.61 21.85
N THR A 324 4.13 24.78 21.30
CA THR A 324 4.43 25.75 20.22
C THR A 324 4.78 25.14 18.86
N GLN A 325 4.66 23.82 18.67
CA GLN A 325 4.86 23.21 17.35
C GLN A 325 3.55 23.16 16.55
N SER A 326 3.36 24.13 15.66
CA SER A 326 2.46 24.00 14.51
C SER A 326 2.94 22.85 13.61
N PRO A 327 2.05 21.91 13.18
CA PRO A 327 2.46 20.78 12.37
C PRO A 327 2.94 21.25 10.99
N SER A 328 4.25 21.25 10.78
CA SER A 328 4.84 21.56 9.47
C SER A 328 4.63 20.39 8.50
N LEU A 329 4.27 20.71 7.25
CA LEU A 329 4.06 19.76 6.14
C LEU A 329 5.24 18.80 5.91
N ARG A 330 6.44 19.17 6.40
CA ARG A 330 7.66 18.35 6.33
C ARG A 330 7.56 17.03 7.10
N ASN A 331 6.83 17.01 8.21
CA ASN A 331 6.62 15.79 9.01
C ASN A 331 5.66 14.79 8.36
N TYR A 332 4.87 15.23 7.35
CA TYR A 332 4.03 14.33 6.56
C TYR A 332 4.86 13.59 5.50
N ILE A 333 5.88 14.24 4.93
CA ILE A 333 6.74 13.68 3.86
C ILE A 333 7.81 12.74 4.44
N SER A 334 8.32 12.99 5.65
CA SER A 334 9.32 12.10 6.28
C SER A 334 8.75 10.76 6.76
N ASN A 335 7.43 10.68 7.01
CA ASN A 335 6.75 9.45 7.42
C ASN A 335 6.26 8.59 6.23
N GLN A 336 6.64 8.94 5.00
CA GLN A 336 6.32 8.18 3.78
C GLN A 336 7.54 7.52 3.11
N LYS A 337 8.70 7.45 3.78
CA LYS A 337 9.83 6.64 3.33
C LYS A 337 9.95 5.36 4.14
#